data_AF-A0A340Y3Y0-F1
#
_entry.id   AF-A0A340Y3Y0-F1
#
_cell.length_a   1.000
_cell.length_b   1.000
_cell.length_c   1.000
_cell.angle_alpha   90.00
_cell.angle_beta   90.00
_cell.angle_gamma   90.00
#
_symmetry.space_group_name_H-M   'P 1'
#
loop_
_entity.id
_entity.type
_entity.pdbx_description
1 polymer ?
#
loop_
_entity_poly.entity_id
_entity_poly.type
_entity_poly.pdbx_seq_one_letter_code
_entity_poly.pdbx_strand_id
1 'polypeptide(L)'
;MARVTFLRIVHGEIPLCALINQHFSGLARKFPDVKFIKAISTTCIPNYPDRNLPTVFVYLEGDIKAQFIGPLAFGGMNLTMDELEWKLSESGAIKTSLEENPKKPMEDVLLSSVLCSVPPRRDSDSEDD
;
A
#
# COMPACT_ATOMS: atom_id res chain seq x y z
N MET A 1 -17.19 15.83 13.63
CA MET A 1 -16.47 15.76 12.34
C MET A 1 -15.11 15.15 12.63
N ALA A 2 -14.91 13.88 12.28
CA ALA A 2 -13.66 13.19 12.56
C ALA A 2 -12.53 13.83 11.74
N ARG A 3 -11.45 14.25 12.40
CA ARG A 3 -10.29 14.86 11.73
C ARG A 3 -9.34 13.76 11.29
N VAL A 4 -9.29 13.51 9.99
CA VAL A 4 -8.35 12.58 9.38
C VAL A 4 -7.04 13.31 9.12
N THR A 5 -5.92 12.75 9.59
CA THR A 5 -4.59 13.32 9.34
C THR A 5 -3.67 12.29 8.70
N PHE A 6 -3.18 12.58 7.51
CA PHE A 6 -2.14 11.81 6.84
C PHE A 6 -0.79 12.44 7.12
N LEU A 7 0.04 11.80 7.95
CA LEU A 7 1.42 12.23 8.19
C LEU A 7 2.35 11.43 7.30
N ARG A 8 3.14 12.13 6.50
CA ARG A 8 4.07 11.50 5.59
C ARG A 8 5.50 11.87 5.88
N ILE A 9 6.36 10.86 6.02
CA ILE A 9 7.81 11.04 6.18
C ILE A 9 8.48 10.92 4.80
N VAL A 10 9.29 11.92 4.44
CA VAL A 10 9.98 12.00 3.13
C VAL A 10 11.47 12.31 3.28
N HIS A 11 12.27 11.78 2.35
CA HIS A 11 13.62 12.24 2.05
C HIS A 11 13.65 12.79 0.63
N GLY A 12 14.32 13.93 0.42
CA GLY A 12 14.21 14.72 -0.81
C GLY A 12 14.69 14.00 -2.08
N GLU A 13 15.56 13.00 -1.94
CA GLU A 13 16.23 12.34 -3.05
C GLU A 13 15.48 11.11 -3.59
N ILE A 14 14.34 10.74 -3.00
CA ILE A 14 13.61 9.53 -3.39
C ILE A 14 12.51 9.87 -4.42
N PRO A 15 12.54 9.34 -5.65
CA PRO A 15 11.59 9.70 -6.71
C PRO A 15 10.15 9.30 -6.38
N LEU A 16 9.95 8.12 -5.78
CA LEU A 16 8.64 7.69 -5.29
C LEU A 16 8.09 8.67 -4.25
N CYS A 17 8.99 9.34 -3.51
CA CYS A 17 8.56 10.35 -2.58
C CYS A 17 8.00 11.61 -3.28
N ALA A 18 8.57 12.03 -4.39
CA ALA A 18 8.01 13.13 -5.18
C ALA A 18 6.63 12.77 -5.74
N LEU A 19 6.48 11.55 -6.28
CA LEU A 19 5.23 11.06 -6.86
C LEU A 19 4.06 11.09 -5.86
N ILE A 20 4.25 10.53 -4.65
CA ILE A 20 3.20 10.56 -3.62
C ILE A 20 2.87 12.00 -3.20
N ASN A 21 3.83 12.94 -3.27
CA ASN A 21 3.59 14.33 -2.88
C ASN A 21 2.67 15.01 -3.90
N GLN A 22 2.86 14.71 -5.18
CA GLN A 22 1.98 15.17 -6.25
C GLN A 22 0.56 14.61 -6.05
N HIS A 23 0.43 13.31 -5.78
CA HIS A 23 -0.87 12.68 -5.55
C HIS A 23 -1.59 13.25 -4.32
N PHE A 24 -0.88 13.39 -3.20
CA PHE A 24 -1.43 14.02 -1.99
C PHE A 24 -1.91 15.46 -2.23
N SER A 25 -1.22 16.22 -3.10
CA SER A 25 -1.65 17.58 -3.45
C SER A 25 -2.98 17.58 -4.21
N GLY A 26 -3.22 16.57 -5.06
CA GLY A 26 -4.51 16.40 -5.73
C GLY A 26 -5.61 15.90 -4.79
N LEU A 27 -5.30 14.91 -3.96
CA LEU A 27 -6.24 14.36 -2.96
C LEU A 27 -6.66 15.41 -1.94
N ALA A 28 -5.77 16.31 -1.51
CA ALA A 28 -6.10 17.41 -0.61
C ALA A 28 -7.16 18.36 -1.21
N ARG A 29 -7.20 18.51 -2.55
CA ARG A 29 -8.24 19.30 -3.23
C ARG A 29 -9.55 18.54 -3.33
N LYS A 30 -9.49 17.21 -3.51
CA LYS A 30 -10.66 16.33 -3.62
C LYS A 30 -11.33 16.10 -2.26
N PHE A 31 -10.56 16.04 -1.18
CA PHE A 31 -11.02 15.75 0.17
C PHE A 31 -10.68 16.91 1.14
N PRO A 32 -11.46 18.01 1.13
CA PRO A 32 -11.17 19.19 1.95
C PRO A 32 -11.28 18.92 3.47
N ASP A 33 -12.04 17.89 3.87
CA ASP A 33 -12.22 17.49 5.27
C ASP A 33 -11.02 16.70 5.83
N VAL A 34 -10.04 16.39 4.98
CA VAL A 34 -8.89 15.57 5.28
C VAL A 34 -7.63 16.43 5.32
N LYS A 35 -6.81 16.25 6.36
CA LYS A 35 -5.56 16.98 6.52
C LYS A 35 -4.38 16.15 6.02
N PHE A 36 -3.74 16.59 4.93
CA PHE A 36 -2.50 16.01 4.42
C PHE A 36 -1.29 16.81 4.96
N ILE A 37 -0.40 16.15 5.71
CA ILE A 37 0.78 16.75 6.35
C ILE A 37 2.05 16.09 5.82
N LYS A 38 3.00 16.91 5.38
CA LYS A 38 4.35 16.48 5.00
C LYS A 38 5.33 16.74 6.14
N ALA A 39 6.13 15.74 6.45
CA ALA A 39 7.20 15.75 7.43
C ALA A 39 8.52 15.28 6.79
N ILE A 40 9.64 15.94 7.12
CA ILE A 40 10.96 15.57 6.59
C ILE A 40 11.57 14.53 7.54
N SER A 41 12.07 13.41 7.00
CA SER A 41 12.60 12.27 7.78
C SER A 41 13.63 12.70 8.81
N THR A 42 14.64 13.42 8.36
CA THR A 42 15.77 13.89 9.17
C THR A 42 15.36 14.81 10.32
N THR A 43 14.24 15.54 10.17
CA THR A 43 13.74 16.44 11.22
C THR A 43 12.79 15.79 12.20
N CYS A 44 12.10 14.72 11.78
CA CYS A 44 11.03 14.12 12.59
C CYS A 44 11.50 12.89 13.36
N ILE A 45 12.38 12.07 12.76
CA ILE A 45 12.91 10.87 13.40
C ILE A 45 14.40 10.76 13.07
N PRO A 46 15.30 10.90 14.06
CA PRO A 46 16.73 10.79 13.82
C PRO A 46 17.07 9.38 13.33
N ASN A 47 17.90 9.28 12.28
CA ASN A 47 18.33 8.03 11.68
C ASN A 47 17.18 7.13 11.17
N TYR A 48 16.06 7.71 10.74
CA TYR A 48 15.00 6.94 10.10
C TYR A 48 15.53 6.31 8.80
N PRO A 49 15.42 4.98 8.63
CA PRO A 49 16.10 4.31 7.54
C PRO A 49 15.42 4.58 6.19
N ASP A 50 16.20 4.93 5.18
CA ASP A 50 15.69 5.31 3.86
C ASP A 50 14.88 4.19 3.17
N ARG A 51 15.20 2.92 3.46
CA ARG A 51 14.43 1.77 2.95
C ARG A 51 12.95 1.78 3.37
N ASN A 52 12.63 2.45 4.49
CA ASN A 52 11.27 2.58 4.99
C ASN A 52 10.52 3.73 4.32
N LEU A 53 11.21 4.56 3.53
CA LEU A 53 10.59 5.66 2.81
C LEU A 53 10.05 5.21 1.45
N PRO A 54 8.94 5.77 0.99
CA PRO A 54 8.04 6.69 1.70
C PRO A 54 7.31 6.02 2.88
N THR A 55 7.04 6.76 3.94
CA THR A 55 6.16 6.29 5.03
C THR A 55 4.93 7.19 5.16
N VAL A 56 3.73 6.61 5.25
CA VAL A 56 2.47 7.32 5.50
C VAL A 56 1.78 6.71 6.71
N PHE A 57 1.43 7.57 7.67
CA PHE A 57 0.60 7.25 8.82
C PHE A 57 -0.77 7.86 8.65
N VAL A 58 -1.80 7.07 8.92
CA VAL A 58 -3.20 7.49 8.85
C VAL A 58 -3.74 7.62 10.26
N TYR A 59 -4.03 8.86 10.67
CA TYR A 59 -4.65 9.15 11.96
C TYR A 59 -6.13 9.47 11.78
N LEU A 60 -6.97 8.88 12.61
CA LEU A 60 -8.40 9.19 12.72
C LEU A 60 -8.75 9.28 14.20
N GLU A 61 -9.22 10.46 14.62
CA GLU A 61 -9.66 10.73 16.00
C GLU A 61 -8.57 10.51 17.08
N GLY A 62 -7.30 10.67 16.70
CA GLY A 62 -6.14 10.53 17.59
C GLY A 62 -5.48 9.15 17.53
N ASP A 63 -6.14 8.15 16.94
CA ASP A 63 -5.60 6.81 16.77
C ASP A 63 -4.98 6.61 15.39
N ILE A 64 -3.92 5.80 15.32
CA ILE A 64 -3.37 5.31 14.06
C ILE A 64 -4.27 4.21 13.52
N LYS A 65 -4.86 4.42 12.34
CA LYS A 65 -5.70 3.43 11.64
C LYS A 65 -4.93 2.60 10.62
N ALA A 66 -3.92 3.19 9.98
CA ALA A 66 -3.09 2.49 9.00
C ALA A 66 -1.68 3.07 8.92
N GLN A 67 -0.74 2.22 8.52
CA GLN A 67 0.67 2.56 8.31
C GLN A 67 1.15 1.91 7.01
N PHE A 68 1.64 2.74 6.09
CA PHE A 68 2.22 2.28 4.82
C PHE A 68 3.71 2.62 4.85
N ILE A 69 4.56 1.60 4.86
CA ILE A 69 6.00 1.76 5.02
C ILE A 69 6.73 1.19 3.80
N GLY A 70 7.57 2.02 3.20
CA GLY A 70 8.47 1.65 2.12
C GLY A 70 7.81 1.52 0.74
N PRO A 71 8.60 1.32 -0.32
CA PRO A 71 8.10 1.34 -1.70
C PRO A 71 7.10 0.23 -2.02
N LEU A 72 7.27 -0.94 -1.40
CA LEU A 72 6.43 -2.11 -1.63
C LEU A 72 4.98 -1.87 -1.20
N ALA A 73 4.77 -1.13 -0.10
CA ALA A 73 3.44 -0.79 0.37
C ALA A 73 2.65 0.07 -0.64
N PHE A 74 3.36 0.79 -1.52
CA PHE A 74 2.78 1.66 -2.55
C PHE A 74 2.80 1.05 -3.95
N GLY A 75 3.28 -0.19 -4.12
CA GLY A 75 3.35 -0.81 -5.46
C GLY A 75 4.40 -0.20 -6.40
N GLY A 76 5.36 0.56 -5.87
CA GLY A 76 6.47 1.13 -6.65
C GLY A 76 6.14 2.40 -7.45
N MET A 77 6.92 2.70 -8.49
CA MET A 77 6.83 3.94 -9.26
C MET A 77 5.60 4.05 -10.18
N ASN A 78 4.84 2.97 -10.36
CA ASN A 78 3.61 2.99 -11.17
C ASN A 78 2.37 3.37 -10.35
N LEU A 79 2.53 3.84 -9.11
CA LEU A 79 1.42 4.25 -8.25
C LEU A 79 0.62 5.38 -8.90
N THR A 80 -0.66 5.14 -9.13
CA THR A 80 -1.63 6.12 -9.60
C THR A 80 -2.31 6.87 -8.44
N MET A 81 -2.93 8.01 -8.73
CA MET A 81 -3.69 8.76 -7.72
C MET A 81 -4.88 7.95 -7.20
N ASP A 82 -5.57 7.23 -8.07
CA ASP A 82 -6.74 6.41 -7.72
C ASP A 82 -6.35 5.20 -6.86
N GLU A 83 -5.22 4.54 -7.15
CA GLU A 83 -4.69 3.47 -6.28
C GLU A 83 -4.32 3.99 -4.90
N LEU A 84 -3.75 5.20 -4.82
CA LEU A 84 -3.42 5.82 -3.55
C LEU A 84 -4.70 6.19 -2.80
N GLU A 85 -5.69 6.75 -3.47
CA GLU A 85 -7.01 7.01 -2.90
C GLU A 85 -7.63 5.74 -2.34
N TRP A 86 -7.68 4.68 -3.13
CA TRP A 86 -8.22 3.38 -2.70
C TRP A 86 -7.51 2.86 -1.45
N LYS A 87 -6.17 2.86 -1.43
CA LYS A 87 -5.40 2.44 -0.25
C LYS A 87 -5.74 3.24 1.00
N LEU A 88 -5.99 4.54 0.86
CA LEU A 88 -6.38 5.38 2.00
C LEU A 88 -7.84 5.12 2.41
N SER A 89 -8.73 4.77 1.49
CA SER A 89 -10.13 4.47 1.80
C SER A 89 -10.27 3.15 2.58
N GLU A 90 -9.42 2.15 2.30
CA GLU A 90 -9.39 0.89 3.05
C GLU A 90 -9.19 1.08 4.56
N SER A 91 -8.49 2.15 4.96
CA SER A 91 -8.31 2.49 6.38
C SER A 91 -9.53 3.16 7.04
N GLY A 92 -10.60 3.41 6.28
CA GLY A 92 -11.79 4.16 6.72
C GLY A 92 -11.56 5.67 6.84
N ALA A 93 -10.37 6.15 6.46
CA ALA A 93 -9.96 7.53 6.63
C ALA A 93 -10.52 8.47 5.56
N ILE A 94 -10.83 7.95 4.36
CA ILE A 94 -11.50 8.72 3.32
C ILE A 94 -12.69 7.95 2.77
N LYS A 95 -13.77 8.67 2.43
CA LYS A 95 -14.90 8.11 1.70
C LYS A 95 -14.63 8.30 0.21
N THR A 96 -14.10 7.27 -0.43
CA THR A 96 -13.89 7.28 -1.89
C THR A 96 -15.22 7.10 -2.61
N SER A 97 -15.29 7.61 -3.84
CA SER A 97 -16.39 7.35 -4.78
C SER A 97 -16.08 6.21 -5.75
N LEU A 98 -14.89 5.58 -5.64
CA LEU A 98 -14.49 4.44 -6.48
C LEU A 98 -15.31 3.21 -6.09
N GLU A 99 -15.86 2.50 -7.08
CA GLU A 99 -16.68 1.31 -6.88
C GLU A 99 -15.84 0.02 -6.76
N GLU A 100 -14.68 -0.04 -7.41
CA GLU A 100 -13.78 -1.21 -7.41
C GLU A 100 -12.31 -0.80 -7.22
N ASN A 101 -11.50 -1.74 -6.70
CA ASN A 101 -10.05 -1.58 -6.60
C ASN A 101 -9.45 -1.41 -8.01
N PRO A 102 -8.79 -0.27 -8.31
CA PRO A 102 -8.20 -0.04 -9.63
C PRO A 102 -7.06 -1.02 -9.96
N LYS A 103 -6.51 -1.70 -8.96
CA LYS A 103 -5.51 -2.75 -9.14
C LYS A 103 -6.21 -4.11 -9.30
N LYS A 104 -6.36 -4.56 -10.54
CA LYS A 104 -6.82 -5.92 -10.85
C LYS A 104 -5.90 -6.93 -10.14
N PRO A 105 -6.43 -7.94 -9.43
CA PRO A 105 -5.60 -9.06 -9.02
C PRO A 105 -5.08 -9.71 -10.31
N MET A 106 -3.77 -9.64 -10.51
CA MET A 106 -3.11 -10.54 -11.44
C MET A 106 -3.30 -11.93 -10.84
N GLU A 107 -4.33 -12.62 -11.29
CA GLU A 107 -4.61 -14.00 -10.93
C GLU A 107 -3.37 -14.82 -11.33
N ASP A 108 -2.76 -15.49 -10.36
CA ASP A 108 -1.51 -16.23 -10.53
C ASP A 108 -1.69 -17.36 -11.55
N VAL A 109 -1.50 -17.07 -12.83
CA VAL A 109 -1.34 -18.05 -13.92
C VAL A 109 -0.19 -19.04 -13.60
N LEU A 110 0.70 -18.68 -12.67
CA LEU A 110 1.76 -19.53 -12.17
C LEU A 110 1.29 -20.59 -11.14
N LEU A 111 0.22 -20.33 -10.37
CA LEU A 111 -0.19 -21.25 -9.28
C LEU A 111 -0.93 -22.49 -9.83
N SER A 112 -1.63 -22.35 -10.96
CA SER A 112 -2.33 -23.45 -11.64
C SER A 112 -1.37 -24.46 -12.28
N SER A 113 -0.15 -24.05 -12.62
CA SER A 113 0.85 -24.94 -13.24
C SER A 113 1.56 -25.86 -12.24
N VAL A 114 1.63 -25.45 -10.96
CA VAL A 114 2.37 -26.19 -9.92
C VAL A 114 1.51 -27.30 -9.27
N LEU A 115 0.18 -27.17 -9.24
CA LEU A 115 -0.69 -28.18 -8.62
C LEU A 115 -0.86 -29.47 -9.45
N CYS A 116 -0.52 -29.44 -10.74
CA CYS A 116 -0.60 -30.62 -11.62
C CYS A 116 0.64 -31.53 -11.58
N SER A 117 1.69 -31.17 -10.81
CA SER A 117 2.96 -31.91 -10.85
C SER A 117 3.08 -33.07 -9.85
N VAL A 118 2.02 -33.44 -9.12
CA VAL A 118 2.10 -34.60 -8.21
C VAL A 118 1.92 -35.89 -9.03
N PRO A 119 2.97 -36.71 -9.25
CA PRO A 119 2.79 -37.99 -9.93
C PRO A 119 1.91 -38.91 -9.06
N PRO A 120 1.00 -39.71 -9.66
CA PRO A 120 0.27 -40.72 -8.91
C PRO A 120 1.26 -41.70 -8.29
N ARG A 121 1.13 -41.92 -6.98
CA ARG A 121 1.83 -42.98 -6.25
C ARG A 121 1.37 -44.31 -6.87
N ARG A 122 2.28 -45.06 -7.48
CA ARG A 122 2.03 -46.43 -7.93
C ARG A 122 1.81 -47.29 -6.68
N ASP A 123 0.59 -47.77 -6.47
CA ASP A 123 0.32 -48.88 -5.56
C ASP A 123 1.12 -50.09 -6.04
N SER A 124 2.05 -50.58 -5.21
CA SER A 124 2.73 -51.85 -5.45
C SER A 124 1.85 -52.95 -4.89
N ASP A 125 1.08 -53.57 -5.78
CA ASP A 125 0.31 -54.78 -5.46
C ASP A 125 1.31 -55.91 -5.16
N SER A 126 1.22 -56.46 -3.95
CA SER A 126 2.01 -57.60 -3.50
C SER A 126 1.22 -58.87 -3.79
N GLU A 127 1.69 -59.70 -4.72
CA GLU A 127 1.17 -61.06 -4.94
C GLU A 127 2.08 -62.08 -4.24
N ASP A 128 1.44 -62.94 -3.47
CA ASP A 128 1.93 -64.04 -2.61
C ASP A 128 2.11 -65.33 -3.42
N ASP A 129 3.32 -65.93 -3.42
CA ASP A 129 3.60 -67.39 -3.41
C ASP A 129 5.08 -67.66 -3.05
#